data_AF-A0AA44C8L1-F1
#
_entry.id   AF-A0AA44C8L1-F1
#
_cell.length_a   1.000
_cell.length_b   1.000
_cell.length_c   1.000
_cell.angle_alpha   90.00
_cell.angle_beta   90.00
_cell.angle_gamma   90.00
#
_symmetry.space_group_name_H-M   'P 1'
#
loop_
_entity.id
_entity.type
_entity.pdbx_description
1 polymer ?
#
loop_
_entity_poly.entity_id
_entity_poly.type
_entity_poly.pdbx_seq_one_letter_code
_entity_poly.pdbx_strand_id
1 'polypeptide(L)'
;MKHIVVHIDRLVLKGFRPEDRHAIAAGLQQELVRVFADGEAASLLQARGDVPRLRVNGVPVEPAAKPQRIGQSAAQGIDREIRK
;
A
#
# COMPACT_ATOMS: atom_id res chain seq x y z
N MET A 1 14.46 -14.38 -9.83
CA MET A 1 13.68 -13.19 -9.47
C MET A 1 12.21 -13.49 -9.68
N LYS A 2 11.35 -13.28 -8.69
CA LYS A 2 9.90 -13.44 -8.86
C LYS A 2 9.36 -12.16 -9.48
N HIS A 3 8.66 -12.26 -10.61
CA HIS A 3 8.03 -11.11 -11.25
C HIS A 3 6.70 -10.84 -10.54
N ILE A 4 6.57 -9.65 -9.95
CA ILE A 4 5.38 -9.26 -9.19
C ILE A 4 4.65 -8.20 -10.01
N VAL A 5 3.38 -8.48 -10.32
CA VAL A 5 2.50 -7.52 -10.99
C VAL A 5 1.46 -7.07 -9.98
N VAL A 6 1.42 -5.77 -9.72
CA VAL A 6 0.45 -5.15 -8.80
C VAL A 6 -0.54 -4.35 -9.63
N HIS A 7 -1.81 -4.71 -9.54
CA HIS A 7 -2.91 -3.95 -10.12
C HIS A 7 -3.70 -3.25 -9.01
N ILE A 8 -3.97 -1.96 -9.21
CA ILE A 8 -4.86 -1.17 -8.35
C ILE A 8 -6.07 -0.78 -9.18
N ASP A 9 -7.10 -1.62 -9.18
CA ASP A 9 -8.31 -1.39 -9.97
C ASP A 9 -9.10 -0.18 -9.45
N ARG A 10 -9.07 0.02 -8.13
CA ARG A 10 -9.78 1.13 -7.49
C ARG A 10 -9.08 1.55 -6.20
N LEU A 11 -8.84 2.85 -6.10
CA LEU A 11 -8.40 3.51 -4.88
C LEU A 11 -9.52 4.40 -4.34
N VAL A 12 -10.15 4.00 -3.23
CA VAL A 12 -11.25 4.76 -2.61
C VAL A 12 -10.71 5.61 -1.47
N LEU A 13 -10.74 6.94 -1.65
CA LEU A 13 -10.18 7.91 -0.71
C LEU A 13 -11.29 8.72 -0.04
N LYS A 14 -11.86 8.19 1.05
CA LYS A 14 -12.90 8.89 1.81
C LYS A 14 -12.29 9.99 2.68
N GLY A 15 -12.87 11.19 2.63
CA GLY A 15 -12.42 12.34 3.44
C GLY A 15 -11.17 13.05 2.91
N PHE A 16 -10.61 12.59 1.79
CA PHE A 16 -9.51 13.28 1.10
C PHE A 16 -10.06 14.21 0.02
N ARG A 17 -9.33 15.30 -0.22
CA ARG A 17 -9.68 16.23 -1.28
C ARG A 17 -9.42 15.58 -2.65
N PRO A 18 -10.28 15.78 -3.66
CA PRO A 18 -10.07 15.18 -4.98
C PRO A 18 -8.73 15.51 -5.62
N GLU A 19 -8.17 16.69 -5.37
CA GLU A 19 -6.86 17.14 -5.87
C GLU A 19 -5.69 16.30 -5.34
N ASP A 20 -5.81 15.76 -4.13
CA ASP A 20 -4.75 14.98 -3.49
C ASP A 20 -4.66 13.54 -4.02
N ARG A 21 -5.69 13.07 -4.74
CA ARG A 21 -5.84 11.66 -5.14
C ARG A 21 -4.64 11.12 -5.91
N HIS A 22 -4.10 11.92 -6.83
CA HIS A 22 -3.00 11.52 -7.70
C HIS A 22 -1.69 11.44 -6.92
N ALA A 23 -1.48 12.39 -6.01
CA ALA A 23 -0.32 12.41 -5.14
C ALA A 23 -0.35 11.23 -4.15
N ILE A 24 -1.51 10.92 -3.57
CA ILE A 24 -1.69 9.74 -2.71
C ILE A 24 -1.44 8.46 -3.50
N ALA A 25 -2.02 8.31 -4.70
CA ALA A 25 -1.82 7.15 -5.54
C ALA A 25 -0.34 6.96 -5.93
N ALA A 26 0.36 8.05 -6.29
CA ALA A 26 1.78 8.02 -6.61
C ALA A 26 2.63 7.56 -5.42
N GLY A 27 2.36 8.09 -4.23
CA GLY A 27 3.05 7.67 -3.00
C GLY A 27 2.81 6.20 -2.65
N LEU A 28 1.58 5.73 -2.82
CA LEU A 28 1.19 4.33 -2.62
C LEU A 28 1.94 3.41 -3.60
N GLN A 29 1.92 3.73 -4.89
CA GLN A 29 2.58 2.93 -5.93
C GLN A 29 4.09 2.86 -5.70
N GLN A 30 4.74 4.01 -5.48
CA GLN A 30 6.18 4.06 -5.25
C GLN A 30 6.60 3.19 -4.06
N GLU A 31 5.82 3.23 -2.98
CA GLU A 31 6.14 2.47 -1.78
C GLU A 31 5.83 0.97 -1.93
N LEU A 32 4.75 0.59 -2.63
CA LEU A 32 4.50 -0.82 -2.94
C LEU A 32 5.61 -1.42 -3.81
N VAL A 33 6.14 -0.66 -4.77
CA VAL A 33 7.32 -1.10 -5.55
C VAL A 33 8.50 -1.38 -4.62
N ARG A 34 8.76 -0.49 -3.65
CA ARG A 34 9.83 -0.67 -2.66
C ARG A 34 9.62 -1.89 -1.78
N VAL A 35 8.40 -2.08 -1.27
CA VAL A 35 8.02 -3.23 -0.42
C VAL A 35 8.21 -4.54 -1.16
N PHE A 36 7.72 -4.64 -2.40
CA PHE A 36 7.78 -5.88 -3.15
C PHE A 36 9.14 -6.15 -3.80
N ALA A 37 10.01 -5.15 -3.91
CA ALA A 37 11.37 -5.32 -4.44
C ALA A 37 12.25 -6.22 -3.55
N ASP A 38 11.97 -6.31 -2.25
CA ASP A 38 12.74 -7.19 -1.34
C ASP A 38 12.39 -8.68 -1.48
N GLY A 39 11.24 -9.00 -2.10
CA GLY A 39 10.76 -10.37 -2.37
C GLY A 39 10.26 -11.15 -1.15
N GLU A 40 10.44 -10.66 0.08
CA GLU A 40 9.98 -11.31 1.31
C GLU A 40 8.47 -11.18 1.44
N ALA A 41 7.94 -9.95 1.34
CA ALA A 41 6.51 -9.70 1.39
C ALA A 41 5.74 -10.49 0.31
N ALA A 42 6.32 -10.61 -0.88
CA ALA A 42 5.75 -11.39 -1.97
C ALA A 42 5.72 -12.90 -1.68
N SER A 43 6.77 -13.42 -1.05
CA SER A 43 6.85 -14.84 -0.70
C SER A 43 5.87 -15.19 0.42
N LEU A 44 5.67 -14.28 1.39
CA LEU A 44 4.67 -14.43 2.43
C LEU A 44 3.24 -14.39 1.89
N LEU A 45 2.93 -13.47 0.97
CA LEU A 45 1.64 -13.46 0.27
C LEU A 45 1.40 -14.77 -0.48
N GLN A 46 2.41 -15.25 -1.21
CA GLN A 46 2.29 -16.52 -1.95
C GLN A 46 2.03 -17.71 -1.01
N ALA A 47 2.66 -17.74 0.17
CA ALA A 47 2.44 -18.79 1.17
C ALA A 47 1.05 -18.75 1.79
N ARG A 48 0.44 -17.56 1.93
CA ARG A 48 -0.94 -17.40 2.39
C ARG A 48 -1.99 -17.79 1.35
N GLY A 49 -1.61 -17.86 0.07
CA GLY A 49 -2.51 -18.16 -1.04
C GLY A 49 -3.49 -17.00 -1.31
N ASP A 50 -4.70 -17.34 -1.75
CA ASP A 50 -5.72 -16.34 -2.08
C ASP A 50 -6.29 -15.68 -0.81
N VAL A 51 -5.96 -14.41 -0.62
CA VAL A 51 -6.48 -13.61 0.50
C VAL A 51 -7.61 -12.71 0.00
N PRO A 52 -8.89 -13.05 0.26
CA PRO A 52 -10.03 -12.28 -0.26
C PRO A 52 -10.12 -10.87 0.36
N ARG A 53 -9.54 -10.69 1.56
CA ARG A 53 -9.50 -9.40 2.24
C ARG A 53 -8.31 -9.31 3.18
N LEU A 54 -7.46 -8.32 2.96
CA LEU A 54 -6.39 -7.93 3.89
C LEU A 54 -6.84 -6.69 4.67
N ARG A 55 -7.06 -6.83 5.97
CA ARG A 55 -7.45 -5.69 6.82
C ARG A 55 -6.20 -5.10 7.48
N VAL A 56 -5.82 -3.92 7.03
CA VAL A 56 -4.71 -3.16 7.61
C VAL A 56 -5.22 -2.39 8.83
N ASN A 57 -4.42 -2.39 9.91
CA ASN A 57 -4.69 -1.55 11.08
C ASN A 57 -4.64 -0.05 10.72
N GLY A 58 -5.15 0.81 11.60
CA GLY A 58 -5.16 2.25 11.36
C GLY A 58 -3.79 2.77 10.90
N VAL A 59 -3.76 3.46 9.77
CA VAL A 59 -2.55 4.06 9.23
C VAL A 59 -2.44 5.46 9.83
N PRO A 60 -1.41 5.76 10.65
CA PRO A 60 -1.25 7.08 11.22
C PRO A 60 -1.00 8.09 10.08
N VAL A 61 -1.81 9.14 10.06
CA VAL A 61 -1.66 10.27 9.14
C VAL A 61 -1.39 11.50 9.99
N GLU A 62 -0.21 12.08 9.84
CA GLU A 62 0.14 13.32 10.53
C GLU A 62 -0.76 14.47 10.07
N PRO A 63 -1.15 15.39 10.98
CA PRO A 63 -1.77 16.64 10.59
C PRO A 63 -0.88 17.38 9.58
N ALA A 64 -1.47 17.83 8.47
CA ALA A 64 -0.74 18.45 7.34
C ALA A 64 0.30 17.56 6.65
N ALA A 65 0.19 16.22 6.77
CA ALA A 65 0.98 15.30 5.97
C ALA A 65 0.82 15.60 4.48
N LYS A 66 1.94 15.59 3.74
CA LYS A 66 1.89 15.66 2.28
C LYS A 66 1.09 14.48 1.74
N PRO A 67 0.19 14.66 0.77
CA PRO A 67 -0.62 13.60 0.19
C PRO A 67 0.18 12.34 -0.21
N GLN A 68 1.39 12.52 -0.75
CA GLN A 68 2.29 11.41 -1.11
C GLN A 68 2.66 10.54 0.11
N ARG A 69 2.93 11.16 1.26
CA ARG A 69 3.24 10.41 2.49
C ARG A 69 2.07 9.57 2.95
N ILE A 70 0.84 10.02 2.74
CA ILE A 70 -0.37 9.26 3.10
C ILE A 70 -0.41 7.95 2.30
N GLY A 71 -0.11 8.01 1.00
CA GLY A 71 0.02 6.83 0.16
C GLY A 71 1.13 5.89 0.63
N GLN A 72 2.30 6.43 0.98
CA GLN A 72 3.42 5.66 1.52
C GLN A 72 3.05 4.96 2.83
N SER A 73 2.46 5.68 3.78
CA SER A 73 2.03 5.11 5.06
C SER A 73 0.99 3.98 4.87
N ALA A 74 0.11 4.10 3.87
CA ALA A 74 -0.84 3.05 3.53
C ALA A 74 -0.15 1.77 3.01
N ALA A 75 0.81 1.89 2.09
CA ALA A 75 1.62 0.77 1.61
C ALA A 75 2.40 0.09 2.75
N GLN A 76 2.98 0.86 3.67
CA GLN A 76 3.67 0.31 4.84
C GLN A 76 2.73 -0.42 5.78
N GLY A 77 1.48 0.04 5.90
CA GLY A 77 0.45 -0.68 6.63
C GLY A 77 0.14 -2.05 6.01
N ILE A 78 0.04 -2.11 4.68
CA ILE A 78 -0.13 -3.36 3.93
C ILE A 78 1.04 -4.31 4.19
N ASP A 79 2.27 -3.81 4.05
CA ASP A 79 3.49 -4.59 4.31
C ASP A 79 3.51 -5.20 5.72
N ARG A 80 3.23 -4.39 6.75
CA ARG A 80 3.15 -4.87 8.13
C ARG A 80 2.11 -5.98 8.31
N GLU A 81 0.97 -5.89 7.65
CA GLU A 81 -0.09 -6.90 7.74
C GLU A 81 0.25 -8.18 6.97
N ILE A 82 1.04 -8.07 5.90
CA ILE A 82 1.57 -9.22 5.16
C ILE A 82 2.59 -9.99 6.02
N ARG A 83 3.45 -9.26 6.74
CA ARG A 83 4.54 -9.83 7.56
C ARG A 83 4.10 -10.40 8.91
N LYS A 84 2.90 -10.09 9.34
CA LYS A 84 2.33 -10.59 10.59
C LYS A 84 2.06 -12.10 10.54
#